data_AF-A0A7T5JMJ7-F1
#
_entry.id   AF-A0A7T5JMJ7-F1
#
_cell.length_a   1.000
_cell.length_b   1.000
_cell.length_c   1.000
_cell.angle_alpha   90.00
_cell.angle_beta   90.00
_cell.angle_gamma   90.00
#
_symmetry.space_group_name_H-M   'P 1'
#
loop_
_entity.id
_entity.type
_entity.pdbx_description
1 polymer ?
#
loop_
_entity_poly.entity_id
_entity_poly.type
_entity_poly.pdbx_seq_one_letter_code
_entity_poly.pdbx_strand_id
1 'polypeptide(L)'
;MLILLTVLVSTTEMSSNVLAFESERADYYEIDTDGDGLKDIYEMEILNPKEKDSDGNGIPDGNEDTDNDGLTNLEEQDLGTNINKADTDGDKLEDYRFNPLKFESFTLIFAFSYASSLLQPPRSLGRKTPSVKEIT
;
A
#
# COMPACT_ATOMS: atom_id res chain seq x y z
N MET A 1 7.58 -41.78 -2.33
CA MET A 1 7.99 -40.59 -3.11
C MET A 1 6.94 -40.31 -4.19
N LEU A 2 5.71 -39.97 -3.78
CA LEU A 2 4.60 -39.72 -4.73
C LEU A 2 3.63 -38.66 -4.18
N ILE A 3 3.44 -38.64 -2.86
CA ILE A 3 2.62 -37.65 -2.14
C ILE A 3 3.19 -36.23 -2.22
N LEU A 4 4.53 -36.09 -2.29
CA LEU A 4 5.18 -34.78 -2.36
C LEU A 4 5.02 -34.11 -3.74
N LEU A 5 4.94 -34.91 -4.82
CA LEU A 5 4.83 -34.39 -6.19
C LEU A 5 3.40 -33.88 -6.47
N THR A 6 2.37 -34.54 -5.95
CA THR A 6 0.97 -34.13 -6.12
C THR A 6 0.64 -32.85 -5.35
N VAL A 7 1.21 -32.65 -4.16
CA VAL A 7 1.02 -31.41 -3.38
C VAL A 7 1.70 -30.22 -4.07
N LEU A 8 2.91 -30.41 -4.60
CA LEU A 8 3.64 -29.36 -5.32
C LEU A 8 2.87 -28.87 -6.56
N VAL A 9 2.36 -29.80 -7.38
CA VAL A 9 1.59 -29.45 -8.59
C VAL A 9 0.33 -28.64 -8.25
N SER A 10 -0.41 -29.05 -7.22
CA SER A 10 -1.61 -28.31 -6.77
C SER A 10 -1.30 -26.90 -6.27
N THR A 11 -0.17 -26.71 -5.55
CA THR A 11 0.23 -25.37 -5.10
C THR A 11 0.66 -24.45 -6.26
N THR A 12 1.32 -24.98 -7.29
CA THR A 12 1.67 -24.20 -8.49
C THR A 12 0.45 -23.80 -9.31
N GLU A 13 -0.55 -24.68 -9.44
CA GLU A 13 -1.80 -24.38 -10.16
C GLU A 13 -2.67 -23.36 -9.42
N MET A 14 -2.76 -23.46 -8.09
CA MET A 14 -3.44 -22.46 -7.25
C MET A 14 -2.75 -21.09 -7.37
N SER A 15 -1.42 -21.05 -7.34
CA SER A 15 -0.66 -19.79 -7.48
C SER A 15 -0.83 -19.16 -8.87
N SER A 16 -0.92 -19.97 -9.93
CA SER A 16 -1.12 -19.48 -11.29
C SER A 16 -2.53 -18.90 -11.50
N ASN A 17 -3.54 -19.52 -10.89
CA ASN A 17 -4.93 -19.06 -10.98
C ASN A 17 -5.18 -17.79 -10.14
N VAL A 18 -4.50 -17.65 -9.00
CA VAL A 18 -4.53 -16.39 -8.21
C VAL A 18 -3.88 -15.25 -8.99
N LEU A 19 -2.73 -15.48 -9.62
CA LEU A 19 -2.04 -14.46 -10.43
C LEU A 19 -2.81 -14.06 -11.69
N ALA A 20 -3.49 -15.01 -12.35
CA ALA A 20 -4.36 -14.71 -13.49
C ALA A 20 -5.56 -13.85 -13.08
N PHE A 21 -6.16 -14.13 -11.91
CA PHE A 21 -7.31 -13.39 -11.37
C PHE A 21 -6.94 -11.97 -10.89
N GLU A 22 -5.71 -11.78 -10.43
CA GLU A 22 -5.17 -10.46 -10.08
C GLU A 22 -4.93 -9.58 -11.32
N SER A 23 -4.54 -10.18 -12.46
CA SER A 23 -4.29 -9.43 -13.69
C SER A 23 -5.55 -8.83 -14.34
N GLU A 24 -6.68 -9.54 -14.32
CA GLU A 24 -7.94 -9.04 -14.89
C GLU A 24 -8.58 -7.93 -14.04
N ARG A 25 -8.28 -7.88 -12.74
CA ARG A 25 -8.73 -6.80 -11.85
C ARG A 25 -7.83 -5.56 -11.92
N ALA A 26 -6.55 -5.72 -12.25
CA ALA A 26 -5.64 -4.58 -12.37
C ALA A 26 -6.12 -3.59 -13.44
N ASP A 27 -6.55 -4.10 -14.60
CA ASP A 27 -6.98 -3.26 -15.73
C ASP A 27 -8.17 -2.35 -15.38
N TYR A 28 -9.05 -2.76 -14.46
CA TYR A 28 -10.20 -1.96 -14.04
C TYR A 28 -9.83 -0.80 -13.12
N TYR A 29 -8.76 -0.91 -12.33
CA TYR A 29 -8.30 0.13 -11.41
C TYR A 29 -7.35 1.14 -12.08
N GLU A 30 -7.00 0.93 -13.34
CA GLU A 30 -6.09 1.80 -14.10
C GLU A 30 -6.79 2.54 -15.25
N ILE A 31 -8.13 2.47 -15.33
CA ILE A 31 -8.91 3.19 -16.33
C ILE A 31 -8.90 4.67 -15.98
N ASP A 32 -8.58 5.50 -16.97
CA ASP A 32 -8.64 6.96 -16.99
C ASP A 32 -9.29 7.32 -18.35
N THR A 33 -10.60 7.53 -18.33
CA THR A 33 -11.44 7.60 -19.52
C THR A 33 -11.28 8.91 -20.27
N ASP A 34 -10.96 10.01 -19.59
CA ASP A 34 -10.78 11.32 -20.20
C ASP A 34 -9.31 11.73 -20.41
N GLY A 35 -8.37 11.01 -19.79
CA GLY A 35 -6.94 11.21 -19.90
C GLY A 35 -6.44 12.46 -19.18
N ASP A 36 -7.02 12.81 -18.03
CA ASP A 36 -6.52 13.87 -17.14
C ASP A 36 -5.50 13.36 -16.10
N GLY A 37 -5.39 12.03 -15.94
CA GLY A 37 -4.49 11.35 -15.01
C GLY A 37 -5.14 10.88 -13.71
N LEU A 38 -6.36 11.33 -13.42
CA LEU A 38 -7.21 10.81 -12.36
C LEU A 38 -7.93 9.57 -12.90
N LYS A 39 -7.91 8.48 -12.13
CA LYS A 39 -8.54 7.22 -12.57
C LYS A 39 -10.04 7.31 -12.33
N ASP A 40 -10.83 6.71 -13.23
CA ASP A 40 -12.30 6.66 -13.19
C ASP A 40 -12.83 6.26 -11.81
N ILE A 41 -12.12 5.36 -11.11
CA ILE A 41 -12.50 4.87 -9.78
C ILE A 41 -12.57 5.97 -8.73
N TYR A 42 -11.76 7.01 -8.84
CA TYR A 42 -11.75 8.17 -7.94
C TYR A 42 -12.89 9.13 -8.32
N GLU A 43 -13.25 9.19 -9.60
CA GLU A 43 -14.26 10.12 -10.10
C GLU A 43 -15.71 9.63 -9.89
N MET A 44 -15.93 8.31 -9.81
CA MET A 44 -17.26 7.66 -9.91
C MET A 44 -18.41 8.26 -9.08
N GLU A 45 -18.12 8.88 -7.92
CA GLU A 45 -19.16 9.39 -7.00
C GLU A 45 -19.38 10.90 -7.06
N ILE A 46 -18.34 11.68 -7.37
CA ILE A 46 -18.36 13.15 -7.20
C ILE A 46 -17.95 13.94 -8.45
N LEU A 47 -17.31 13.29 -9.41
CA LEU A 47 -16.80 13.90 -10.65
C LEU A 47 -17.38 13.17 -11.88
N ASN A 48 -16.88 13.49 -13.05
CA ASN A 48 -17.29 12.94 -14.33
C ASN A 48 -16.10 12.31 -15.05
N PRO A 49 -16.00 10.96 -15.11
CA PRO A 49 -14.92 10.22 -15.77
C PRO A 49 -14.67 10.52 -17.25
N LYS A 50 -15.49 11.37 -17.87
CA LYS A 50 -15.42 11.70 -19.30
C LYS A 50 -15.00 13.14 -19.55
N GLU A 51 -14.78 13.92 -18.50
CA GLU A 51 -14.53 15.35 -18.57
C GLU A 51 -13.41 15.74 -17.62
N LYS A 52 -12.29 16.20 -18.19
CA LYS A 52 -11.08 16.57 -17.43
C LYS A 52 -11.28 17.63 -16.34
N ASP A 53 -12.41 18.31 -16.39
CA ASP A 53 -12.80 19.46 -15.57
C ASP A 53 -14.33 19.38 -15.48
N SER A 54 -14.80 18.68 -14.46
CA SER A 54 -16.20 18.31 -14.25
C SER A 54 -17.10 19.51 -13.96
N ASP A 55 -16.56 20.56 -13.36
CA ASP A 55 -17.31 21.76 -12.98
C ASP A 55 -17.11 22.94 -13.95
N GLY A 56 -16.12 22.84 -14.86
CA GLY A 56 -15.81 23.81 -15.88
C GLY A 56 -15.16 25.08 -15.33
N ASN A 57 -14.53 25.02 -14.16
CA ASN A 57 -13.91 26.18 -13.52
C ASN A 57 -12.53 26.54 -14.10
N GLY A 58 -11.98 25.68 -14.98
CA GLY A 58 -10.69 25.84 -15.64
C GLY A 58 -9.51 25.19 -14.92
N ILE A 59 -9.76 24.45 -13.83
CA ILE A 59 -8.80 23.61 -13.11
C ILE A 59 -9.18 22.16 -13.40
N PRO A 60 -8.25 21.32 -13.90
CA PRO A 60 -8.56 19.91 -14.11
C PRO A 60 -8.90 19.19 -12.81
N ASP A 61 -9.78 18.20 -12.87
CA ASP A 61 -10.26 17.42 -11.72
C ASP A 61 -9.11 16.82 -10.90
N GLY A 62 -8.11 16.24 -11.56
CA GLY A 62 -6.90 15.76 -10.87
C GLY A 62 -6.11 16.83 -10.10
N ASN A 63 -6.25 18.10 -10.45
CA ASN A 63 -5.58 19.24 -9.82
C ASN A 63 -6.43 19.95 -8.75
N GLU A 64 -7.68 19.56 -8.58
CA GLU A 64 -8.55 20.10 -7.54
C GLU A 64 -8.25 19.49 -6.17
N ASP A 65 -8.72 20.17 -5.12
CA ASP A 65 -8.71 19.73 -3.73
C ASP A 65 -10.19 19.66 -3.30
N THR A 66 -10.85 18.56 -3.65
CA THR A 66 -12.31 18.49 -3.60
C THR A 66 -12.84 18.54 -2.16
N ASP A 67 -12.12 18.00 -1.20
CA ASP A 67 -12.52 17.98 0.21
C ASP A 67 -11.88 19.08 1.09
N ASN A 68 -10.97 19.87 0.51
CA ASN A 68 -10.30 21.01 1.12
C ASN A 68 -9.40 20.64 2.32
N ASP A 69 -8.76 19.47 2.27
CA ASP A 69 -7.78 19.03 3.27
C ASP A 69 -6.34 19.49 2.94
N GLY A 70 -6.12 19.98 1.72
CA GLY A 70 -4.83 20.47 1.25
C GLY A 70 -4.01 19.48 0.43
N LEU A 71 -4.56 18.34 0.07
CA LEU A 71 -4.07 17.47 -1.00
C LEU A 71 -4.87 17.67 -2.28
N THR A 72 -4.22 17.53 -3.43
CA THR A 72 -4.93 17.42 -4.70
C THR A 72 -5.48 16.02 -4.91
N ASN A 73 -6.53 15.88 -5.71
CA ASN A 73 -7.14 14.59 -6.05
C ASN A 73 -6.11 13.58 -6.60
N LEU A 74 -5.11 14.04 -7.36
CA LEU A 74 -3.99 13.20 -7.83
C LEU A 74 -3.05 12.75 -6.69
N GLU A 75 -2.73 13.62 -5.74
CA GLU A 75 -1.90 13.25 -4.59
C GLU A 75 -2.63 12.23 -3.71
N GLU A 76 -3.93 12.39 -3.53
CA GLU A 76 -4.77 11.43 -2.83
C GLU A 76 -4.84 10.09 -3.55
N GLN A 77 -4.95 10.10 -4.88
CA GLN A 77 -4.86 8.89 -5.69
C GLN A 77 -3.53 8.14 -5.48
N ASP A 78 -2.41 8.87 -5.41
CA ASP A 78 -1.08 8.30 -5.18
C ASP A 78 -0.91 7.77 -3.74
N LEU A 79 -1.62 8.35 -2.77
CA LEU A 79 -1.65 7.92 -1.37
C LEU A 79 -2.69 6.82 -1.11
N GLY A 80 -3.65 6.63 -2.01
CA GLY A 80 -4.77 5.72 -1.84
C GLY A 80 -5.81 6.20 -0.82
N THR A 81 -5.94 7.52 -0.66
CA THR A 81 -6.96 8.17 0.17
C THR A 81 -8.22 8.47 -0.66
N ASN A 82 -9.27 9.02 -0.05
CA ASN A 82 -10.55 9.26 -0.71
C ASN A 82 -10.70 10.75 -1.00
N ILE A 83 -10.77 11.08 -2.30
CA ILE A 83 -10.85 12.46 -2.80
C ILE A 83 -12.03 13.32 -2.34
N ASN A 84 -12.94 12.75 -1.55
CA ASN A 84 -14.13 13.42 -1.02
C ASN A 84 -14.16 13.38 0.52
N LYS A 85 -13.04 13.04 1.17
CA LYS A 85 -12.97 12.88 2.61
C LYS A 85 -11.62 13.30 3.16
N ALA A 86 -11.61 14.48 3.77
CA ALA A 86 -10.43 15.04 4.39
C ALA A 86 -9.75 14.14 5.44
N ASP A 87 -10.46 13.15 6.00
CA ASP A 87 -9.94 12.10 6.88
C ASP A 87 -10.50 10.75 6.40
N THR A 88 -9.77 10.08 5.51
CA THR A 88 -10.21 8.84 4.88
C THR A 88 -10.41 7.71 5.89
N ASP A 89 -9.55 7.64 6.91
CA ASP A 89 -9.47 6.50 7.83
C ASP A 89 -10.19 6.71 9.18
N GLY A 90 -10.69 7.93 9.40
CA GLY A 90 -11.50 8.34 10.55
C GLY A 90 -10.71 8.46 11.86
N ASP A 91 -9.40 8.69 11.83
CA ASP A 91 -8.59 8.84 13.04
C ASP A 91 -8.55 10.27 13.61
N LYS A 92 -9.24 11.22 12.96
CA LYS A 92 -9.31 12.65 13.28
C LYS A 92 -8.03 13.42 12.92
N LEU A 93 -7.19 12.86 12.07
CA LEU A 93 -6.13 13.58 11.37
C LEU A 93 -6.54 13.65 9.91
N GLU A 94 -6.34 14.83 9.32
CA GLU A 94 -6.56 15.00 7.90
C GLU A 94 -5.50 14.21 7.10
N ASP A 95 -5.80 13.79 5.88
CA ASP A 95 -4.95 12.88 5.11
C ASP A 95 -3.59 13.52 4.76
N TYR A 96 -3.53 14.84 4.56
CA TYR A 96 -2.26 15.57 4.45
C TYR A 96 -1.35 15.41 5.68
N ARG A 97 -1.91 15.07 6.85
CA ARG A 97 -1.19 14.80 8.09
C ARG A 97 -0.93 13.31 8.26
N PHE A 98 -0.11 12.77 7.35
CA PHE A 98 0.33 11.38 7.36
C PHE A 98 0.63 10.85 8.78
N ASN A 99 -0.17 9.88 9.24
CA ASN A 99 0.05 9.15 10.47
C ASN A 99 0.42 7.68 10.18
N PRO A 100 1.69 7.28 10.32
CA PRO A 100 2.12 5.91 10.04
C PRO A 100 1.53 4.85 11.00
N LEU A 101 0.75 5.23 12.01
CA LEU A 101 0.37 4.34 13.11
C LEU A 101 -0.81 3.38 12.85
N LYS A 102 -1.38 3.32 11.63
CA LYS A 102 -2.45 2.34 11.30
C LYS A 102 -2.05 1.21 10.33
N PHE A 103 -0.92 1.32 9.63
CA PHE A 103 -0.40 0.21 8.80
C PHE A 103 0.01 -1.02 9.63
N GLU A 104 0.08 -0.93 10.96
CA GLU A 104 0.46 -2.04 11.83
C GLU A 104 -0.66 -3.04 12.16
N SER A 105 -1.88 -2.87 11.64
CA SER A 105 -2.97 -3.83 11.93
C SER A 105 -2.95 -5.10 11.07
N PHE A 106 -2.26 -5.12 9.92
CA PHE A 106 -2.13 -6.32 9.07
C PHE A 106 -0.77 -7.02 9.13
N THR A 107 0.31 -6.33 9.55
CA THR A 107 1.65 -6.94 9.68
C THR A 107 1.81 -7.78 10.95
N LEU A 108 1.04 -7.48 12.02
CA LEU A 108 1.21 -8.13 13.32
C LEU A 108 0.69 -9.58 13.40
N ILE A 109 -0.21 -10.00 12.52
CA ILE A 109 -0.66 -11.41 12.48
C ILE A 109 0.46 -12.32 11.95
N PHE A 110 1.31 -11.84 11.03
CA PHE A 110 2.44 -12.60 10.49
C PHE A 110 3.71 -12.49 11.35
N ALA A 111 3.98 -11.32 11.96
CA ALA A 111 5.20 -11.12 12.76
C ALA A 111 5.23 -11.94 14.07
N PHE A 112 4.08 -12.14 14.73
CA PHE A 112 4.00 -12.98 15.93
C PHE A 112 4.26 -14.47 15.65
N SER A 113 3.96 -14.94 14.43
CA SER A 113 4.22 -16.32 14.02
C SER A 113 5.72 -16.59 13.81
N TYR A 114 6.47 -15.62 13.27
CA TYR A 114 7.91 -15.77 13.00
C TYR A 114 8.81 -15.53 14.22
N ALA A 115 8.45 -14.61 15.12
CA ALA A 115 9.30 -14.22 16.24
C ALA A 115 9.48 -15.31 17.33
N SER A 116 8.53 -16.26 17.44
CA SER A 116 8.61 -17.34 18.45
C SER A 116 9.63 -18.44 18.09
N SER A 117 10.07 -18.53 16.82
CA SER A 117 10.98 -19.58 16.34
C SER A 117 12.46 -19.18 16.34
N LEU A 118 12.80 -17.91 16.58
CA LEU A 118 14.18 -17.40 16.51
C LEU A 118 14.76 -16.91 17.85
N LEU A 119 14.08 -17.15 18.98
CA LEU A 119 14.61 -16.88 20.32
C LEU A 119 15.03 -18.16 21.06
N GLN A 120 15.90 -18.97 20.45
CA GLN A 120 16.81 -19.80 21.25
C GLN A 120 18.13 -19.03 21.37
N PRO A 121 18.55 -18.60 22.58
CA PRO A 121 19.79 -17.82 22.71
C PRO A 121 20.99 -18.69 22.34
N PRO A 122 21.85 -18.28 21.38
CA PRO A 122 23.13 -18.95 21.23
C PRO A 122 23.99 -18.69 22.48
N ARG A 123 24.42 -19.81 23.06
CA ARG A 123 25.34 -19.98 24.20
C ARG A 123 26.50 -18.97 24.15
N SER A 124 26.76 -18.29 25.26
CA SER A 124 27.86 -17.32 25.39
C SER A 124 29.22 -18.00 25.12
N LEU A 125 29.95 -17.51 24.11
CA LEU A 125 31.38 -17.78 23.95
C LEU A 125 32.15 -16.52 24.37
N GLY A 126 32.94 -16.67 25.44
CA GLY A 126 33.56 -15.59 26.20
C GLY A 126 34.51 -14.68 25.41
N ARG A 127 34.49 -13.39 25.77
CA ARG A 127 35.44 -12.38 25.29
C ARG A 127 36.85 -12.69 25.81
N LYS A 128 37.83 -12.75 24.90
CA LYS A 128 39.22 -12.35 25.21
C LYS A 128 39.51 -11.11 24.37
N THR A 129 39.67 -9.96 25.04
CA THR A 129 40.31 -8.78 24.44
C THR A 129 41.82 -8.87 24.65
N PRO A 130 42.63 -8.40 23.69
CA PRO A 130 43.94 -7.86 24.05
C PRO A 130 44.06 -6.39 23.66
N SER A 131 44.30 -5.59 24.70
CA SER A 131 45.10 -4.37 24.84
C SER A 131 45.30 -3.45 23.62
N VAL A 132 44.74 -2.24 23.73
CA VAL A 132 45.15 -1.04 22.99
C VAL A 132 46.56 -0.63 23.45
N LYS A 133 47.48 -0.37 22.52
CA LYS A 133 48.70 0.40 22.81
C LYS A 133 48.44 1.84 22.38
N GLU A 134 48.46 2.75 23.35
CA GLU A 134 48.62 4.18 23.08
C GLU A 134 50.01 4.42 22.47
N ILE A 135 50.06 5.21 21.39
CA ILE A 135 51.31 5.78 20.90
C ILE A 135 51.12 7.28 20.92
N THR A 136 51.97 7.92 21.71
CA THR A 136 52.18 9.37 21.86
C THR A 136 52.93 9.91 20.66
#